data_AF-A0A4V5RMC9-F1
#
_entry.id   AF-A0A4V5RMC9-F1
#
_cell.length_a   1.000
_cell.length_b   1.000
_cell.length_c   1.000
_cell.angle_alpha   90.00
_cell.angle_beta   90.00
_cell.angle_gamma   90.00
#
_symmetry.space_group_name_H-M   'P 1'
#
loop_
_entity.id
_entity.type
_entity.pdbx_description
1 polymer ?
#
loop_
_entity_poly.entity_id
_entity_poly.type
_entity_poly.pdbx_seq_one_letter_code
_entity_poly.pdbx_strand_id
1 'polypeptide(L)' 'LILKGILKKKNLSPNIILFSSYFATSHFSSNPTTQHPLTVTTKTVKKRVYIYLSKPNDVLFNALRNALEKVNVQVVLFD' A
#
# COMPACT_ATOMS: atom_id res chain seq x y z
N LEU A 1 8.35 9.08 -7.51
CA LEU A 1 8.48 10.26 -8.43
C LEU A 1 7.54 11.44 -8.10
N ILE A 2 6.20 11.30 -8.11
CA ILE A 2 5.27 12.45 -7.90
C ILE A 2 5.43 13.10 -6.51
N LEU A 3 5.44 12.31 -5.43
CA LEU A 3 5.58 12.82 -4.06
C LEU A 3 6.90 13.57 -3.85
N LYS A 4 8.02 12.97 -4.27
CA LYS A 4 9.37 13.57 -4.23
C LYS A 4 9.42 14.91 -4.97
N GLY A 5 8.75 14.99 -6.13
CA GLY A 5 8.60 16.23 -6.89
C GLY A 5 7.79 17.30 -6.15
N ILE A 6 6.68 16.93 -5.50
CA ILE A 6 5.85 17.85 -4.71
C ILE A 6 6.62 18.39 -3.49
N LEU A 7 7.33 17.53 -2.78
CA LEU A 7 8.15 17.92 -1.62
C LEU A 7 9.23 18.91 -2.03
N LYS A 8 9.93 18.64 -3.14
CA LYS A 8 10.93 19.55 -3.71
C LYS A 8 10.32 20.88 -4.13
N LYS A 9 9.15 20.88 -4.79
CA LYS A 9 8.43 22.10 -5.19
C LYS A 9 8.00 22.94 -3.98
N LYS A 10 7.64 22.31 -2.87
CA LYS A 10 7.24 22.98 -1.62
C LYS A 10 8.41 23.30 -0.68
N ASN A 11 9.64 22.98 -1.06
CA ASN A 11 10.82 23.09 -0.21
C ASN A 11 10.67 22.39 1.16
N LEU A 12 9.96 21.25 1.17
CA LEU A 12 9.68 20.47 2.37
C LEU A 12 10.62 19.25 2.43
N SER A 13 11.26 19.05 3.59
CA SER A 13 12.14 17.91 3.86
C SER A 13 11.68 17.13 5.11
N PRO A 14 10.47 16.52 5.08
CA PRO A 14 9.96 15.76 6.21
C PRO A 14 10.83 14.53 6.48
N ASN A 15 11.07 14.22 7.75
CA ASN A 15 11.88 13.07 8.16
C ASN A 15 11.23 11.74 7.79
N ILE A 16 9.89 11.65 7.90
CA ILE A 16 9.08 10.47 7.59
C ILE A 16 7.77 10.94 6.96
N ILE A 17 7.33 10.29 5.89
CA ILE A 17 5.93 10.43 5.42
C ILE A 17 5.28 9.07 5.29
N LEU A 18 4.05 8.97 5.78
CA LEU A 18 3.24 7.75 5.78
C LEU A 18 1.94 7.97 5.01
N PHE A 19 1.63 7.08 4.08
CA PHE A 19 0.32 7.05 3.43
C PHE A 19 -0.23 5.64 3.43
N SER A 20 -1.53 5.48 3.66
CA SER A 20 -2.19 4.18 3.58
C SER A 20 -3.17 4.12 2.43
N SER A 21 -3.17 3.02 1.70
CA SER A 21 -4.16 2.68 0.69
C SER A 21 -4.74 1.30 0.99
N TYR A 22 -6.03 1.11 0.68
CA TYR A 22 -6.66 -0.20 0.75
C TYR A 22 -6.79 -0.73 -0.67
N PHE A 23 -6.37 -1.97 -0.90
CA PHE A 23 -6.57 -2.64 -2.17
C PHE A 23 -7.33 -3.94 -1.96
N ALA A 24 -8.25 -4.22 -2.89
CA ALA A 24 -9.05 -5.42 -2.89
C ALA A 24 -8.72 -6.25 -4.13
N THR A 25 -8.61 -7.55 -3.97
CA THR A 25 -8.54 -8.49 -5.09
C THR A 25 -9.91 -9.09 -5.34
N SER A 26 -10.43 -8.84 -6.54
CA SER A 26 -11.69 -9.42 -7.01
C SER A 26 -11.38 -10.49 -8.06
N HIS A 27 -12.03 -11.65 -7.91
CA HIS A 27 -12.01 -12.71 -8.90
C HIS A 27 -13.33 -12.70 -9.66
N PHE A 28 -13.23 -12.66 -10.98
CA PHE A 28 -14.39 -12.73 -11.87
C PHE A 28 -14.50 -14.14 -12.40
N SER A 29 -15.64 -14.79 -12.16
CA SER A 29 -15.96 -16.09 -12.76
C SER A 29 -17.19 -15.96 -13.65
N SER A 30 -17.09 -16.50 -14.86
CA SER A 30 -18.21 -16.55 -15.79
C SER A 30 -18.75 -17.97 -15.86
N ASN A 31 -20.07 -18.12 -15.71
CA ASN A 31 -20.75 -19.39 -15.97
C ASN A 31 -22.03 -19.12 -16.78
N PRO A 32 -22.08 -19.44 -18.07
CA PRO A 32 -23.20 -19.11 -18.94
C PRO A 32 -24.50 -19.84 -18.60
N THR A 33 -24.46 -20.86 -17.73
CA THR A 33 -25.65 -21.64 -17.33
C THR A 33 -26.32 -21.14 -16.04
N THR A 34 -25.73 -20.16 -15.34
CA THR A 34 -26.30 -19.59 -14.12
C THR A 34 -27.12 -18.34 -14.40
N GLN A 35 -28.15 -18.09 -13.58
CA GLN A 35 -29.04 -16.92 -13.67
C GLN A 35 -28.26 -15.59 -13.64
N HIS A 36 -27.10 -15.58 -13.00
CA HIS A 36 -26.10 -14.52 -13.09
C HIS A 36 -24.85 -15.07 -13.78
N PRO A 37 -24.63 -14.75 -15.07
CA PRO A 37 -23.55 -15.35 -15.85
C PRO A 37 -22.18 -14.80 -15.49
N LEU A 38 -22.11 -13.70 -14.73
CA LEU A 38 -20.87 -13.13 -14.22
C LEU A 38 -20.98 -12.98 -12.70
N THR A 39 -20.08 -13.63 -11.97
CA THR A 39 -19.99 -13.54 -10.50
C THR A 39 -18.68 -12.87 -10.13
N VAL A 40 -18.75 -11.88 -9.24
CA VAL A 40 -17.60 -11.16 -8.70
C VAL A 40 -17.42 -11.57 -7.24
N THR A 41 -16.29 -12.19 -6.94
CA THR A 41 -15.94 -12.56 -5.56
C THR A 41 -14.76 -11.72 -5.11
N THR A 42 -14.98 -10.79 -4.19
CA THR A 42 -13.90 -10.04 -3.54
C THR A 42 -13.33 -10.87 -2.40
N LYS A 43 -12.09 -11.35 -2.57
CA LYS A 43 -11.50 -12.36 -1.68
C LYS A 43 -10.71 -11.74 -0.52
N THR A 44 -10.10 -10.58 -0.73
CA THR A 44 -9.22 -9.99 0.30
C THR A 44 -9.11 -8.49 0.14
N VAL A 45 -9.30 -7.76 1.24
CA VAL A 45 -8.91 -6.35 1.38
C VAL A 45 -7.60 -6.31 2.17
N LYS A 46 -6.53 -5.83 1.55
CA LYS A 46 -5.25 -5.59 2.23
C LYS A 46 -4.99 -4.10 2.33
N LYS A 47 -4.47 -3.69 3.48
CA LYS A 47 -3.96 -2.33 3.67
C LYS A 47 -2.50 -2.31 3.23
N ARG A 48 -2.14 -1.32 2.42
CA ARG A 48 -0.77 -1.02 2.04
C ARG A 48 -0.37 0.30 2.66
N VAL A 49 0.81 0.35 3.26
CA VAL A 49 1.42 1.54 3.83
C VAL A 49 2.67 1.85 3.03
N TYR A 50 2.75 3.10 2.57
CA TYR A 50 3.87 3.66 1.84
C TYR A 50 4.67 4.56 2.76
N ILE A 51 5.98 4.32 2.82
CA ILE A 51 6.88 5.04 3.73
C ILE A 51 7.96 5.74 2.91
N TYR A 52 8.05 7.05 3.08
CA TYR A 52 9.18 7.85 2.61
C TYR A 52 10.08 8.19 3.80
N LEU A 53 11.39 8.00 3.63
CA LEU A 53 12.42 8.38 4.59
C LEU A 53 13.38 9.36 3.92
N SER A 54 13.62 10.51 4.55
CA SER A 54 14.57 11.50 4.01
C SER A 54 16.04 11.08 4.14
N LYS A 55 16.33 10.21 5.10
CA LYS A 55 17.63 9.61 5.36
C LYS A 55 17.47 8.10 5.55
N PRO A 56 18.43 7.28 5.08
CA PRO A 56 18.39 5.84 5.32
C PRO A 56 18.44 5.59 6.83
N ASN A 57 17.44 4.86 7.33
CA ASN A 57 17.35 4.40 8.72
C ASN A 57 16.68 3.03 8.74
N ASP A 58 17.49 2.01 8.44
CA ASP A 58 17.02 0.64 8.26
C ASP A 58 16.49 0.04 9.57
N VAL A 59 17.03 0.43 10.72
CA VAL A 59 16.59 -0.08 12.03
C VAL A 59 15.14 0.31 12.30
N LEU A 60 14.82 1.60 12.15
CA LEU A 60 13.49 2.14 12.44
C LEU A 60 12.48 1.69 11.39
N PHE A 61 12.91 1.61 10.11
CA PHE A 61 12.11 1.06 9.03
C PHE A 61 11.75 -0.41 9.27
N ASN A 62 12.73 -1.24 9.60
CA ASN A 62 12.52 -2.67 9.82
C ASN A 62 11.64 -2.94 11.05
N ALA A 63 11.83 -2.17 12.14
CA ALA A 63 10.96 -2.26 13.32
C ALA A 63 9.50 -1.95 12.98
N LEU A 64 9.26 -0.86 12.25
CA LEU A 64 7.92 -0.45 11.82
C LEU A 64 7.31 -1.44 10.83
N ARG A 65 8.10 -1.92 9.87
CA ARG A 65 7.69 -2.95 8.90
C ARG A 65 7.25 -4.22 9.62
N ASN A 66 8.07 -4.74 10.53
CA ASN A 66 7.77 -5.95 11.29
C ASN A 66 6.50 -5.80 12.14
N ALA A 67 6.27 -4.63 12.73
CA ALA A 67 5.05 -4.36 13.49
C ALA A 67 3.79 -4.33 12.61
N LEU A 68 3.87 -3.69 11.44
CA LEU A 68 2.74 -3.55 10.51
C LEU A 68 2.43 -4.85 9.77
N GLU A 69 3.43 -5.63 9.37
CA GLU A 69 3.22 -6.92 8.70
C GLU A 69 2.50 -7.93 9.61
N LYS A 70 2.70 -7.88 10.94
CA LYS A 70 1.96 -8.69 11.93
C LYS A 70 0.46 -8.44 11.93
N VAL A 71 0.01 -7.26 11.50
CA VAL A 71 -1.41 -6.89 11.40
C VAL A 71 -1.91 -6.92 9.95
N ASN A 72 -1.27 -7.74 9.10
CA ASN A 72 -1.64 -7.95 7.69
C ASN A 72 -1.60 -6.66 6.84
N VAL A 73 -0.71 -5.74 7.19
CA VAL A 73 -0.43 -4.53 6.41
C VAL A 73 0.81 -4.76 5.57
N GLN A 74 0.72 -4.47 4.28
CA GLN A 74 1.86 -4.49 3.37
C GLN A 74 2.63 -3.16 3.48
N VAL A 75 3.93 -3.21 3.77
CA VAL A 75 4.76 -2.00 3.82
C VAL A 75 5.62 -1.90 2.57
N VAL A 76 5.65 -0.72 1.95
CA VAL A 76 6.42 -0.44 0.73
C VAL A 76 7.23 0.83 0.96
N LEU A 77 8.56 0.74 0.78
CA LEU A 77 9.44 1.90 0.77
C LEU A 77 9.22 2.70 -0.52
N PHE A 78 9.14 4.01 -0.41
CA PHE A 78 9.00 4.93 -1.54
C PHE A 78 10.35 5.61 -1.81
N ASP A 79 10.95 5.31 -2.97
CA ASP A 79 12.21 5.93 -3.45
C ASP A 79 12.02 7.30 -4.16
#